data_AF-A0A8B9IAZ8-F1
#
_entry.id   AF-A0A8B9IAZ8-F1
#
_cell.length_a   1.000
_cell.length_b   1.000
_cell.length_c   1.000
_cell.angle_alpha   90.00
_cell.angle_beta   90.00
_cell.angle_gamma   90.00
#
_symmetry.space_group_name_H-M   'P 1'
#
loop_
_entity.id
_entity.type
_entity.pdbx_description
1 polymer ?
#
loop_
_entity_poly.entity_id
_entity_poly.type
_entity_poly.pdbx_seq_one_letter_code
_entity_poly.pdbx_strand_id
1 'polypeptide(L)' 'CRAAAMMAAGSPQRGYGGGAAMPEASFLWGVFQRVDKDRSGIISDTELQQALSNGESVDEH' A
#
# COMPACT_ATOMS: atom_id res chain seq x y z
N CYS A 1 2.60 51.09 -27.70
CA CYS A 1 3.98 50.70 -28.08
C CYS A 1 4.42 49.55 -27.20
N ARG A 2 4.86 48.48 -27.84
CA ARG A 2 5.24 47.17 -27.27
C ARG A 2 6.37 47.29 -26.23
N ALA A 3 6.35 46.38 -25.24
CA ALA A 3 7.47 45.55 -24.75
C ALA A 3 7.16 45.16 -23.29
N ALA A 4 6.73 43.94 -23.01
CA ALA A 4 7.57 42.77 -22.78
C ALA A 4 8.38 42.86 -21.46
N ALA A 5 7.86 42.20 -20.43
CA ALA A 5 8.64 41.71 -19.29
C ALA A 5 7.97 40.42 -18.76
N MET A 6 8.18 39.33 -19.50
CA MET A 6 7.91 37.98 -19.02
C MET A 6 9.22 37.44 -18.44
N MET A 7 9.32 37.34 -17.13
CA MET A 7 10.42 36.66 -16.46
C MET A 7 9.89 35.87 -15.28
N ALA A 8 10.25 34.59 -15.30
CA ALA A 8 10.40 33.68 -14.15
C ALA A 8 9.13 33.21 -13.42
N ALA A 9 8.55 32.13 -13.92
CA ALA A 9 7.92 31.13 -13.05
C ALA A 9 8.33 29.73 -13.54
N GLY A 10 9.24 29.15 -12.76
CA GLY A 10 9.69 27.75 -12.72
C GLY A 10 9.32 26.83 -13.89
N SER A 11 10.35 26.41 -14.63
CA SER A 11 10.36 25.11 -15.29
C SER A 11 9.84 24.04 -14.32
N PRO A 12 8.96 23.11 -14.72
CA PRO A 12 8.67 21.94 -13.88
C PRO A 12 9.88 21.01 -13.93
N GLN A 13 10.90 21.31 -13.15
CA GLN A 13 11.87 20.31 -12.72
C GLN A 13 11.24 19.51 -11.59
N ARG A 14 10.45 18.48 -11.95
CA ARG A 14 10.31 17.27 -11.12
C ARG A 14 11.16 16.23 -11.86
N GLY A 15 12.44 16.08 -11.53
CA GLY A 15 12.88 15.59 -10.23
C GLY A 15 12.67 14.08 -10.23
N TYR A 16 13.66 13.32 -10.69
CA TYR A 16 13.67 11.87 -10.59
C TYR A 16 13.59 11.49 -9.11
N GLY A 17 12.45 10.94 -8.70
CA GLY A 17 12.26 10.33 -7.39
C GLY A 17 11.41 9.10 -7.57
N GLY A 18 12.05 7.95 -7.71
CA GLY A 18 11.38 6.66 -7.72
C GLY A 18 10.68 6.46 -6.38
N GLY A 19 9.39 6.76 -6.33
CA GLY A 19 8.51 6.18 -5.34
C GLY A 19 7.99 4.90 -5.95
N ALA A 20 8.45 3.74 -5.48
CA ALA A 20 7.61 2.55 -5.59
C ALA A 20 6.24 2.99 -5.07
N ALA A 21 5.21 2.90 -5.91
CA ALA A 21 3.85 3.22 -5.48
C ALA A 21 3.58 2.34 -4.26
N MET A 22 3.60 2.95 -3.08
CA MET A 22 3.29 2.23 -1.85
C MET A 22 1.91 1.60 -2.08
N PRO A 23 1.76 0.30 -1.83
CA PRO A 23 0.48 -0.37 -2.05
C PRO A 23 -0.62 0.45 -1.36
N GLU A 24 -1.77 0.63 -2.01
CA GLU A 24 -2.80 1.43 -1.39
C GLU A 24 -3.24 0.82 -0.06
N ALA A 25 -3.62 1.66 0.90
CA ALA A 25 -4.05 1.18 2.21
C ALA A 25 -5.19 0.14 2.12
N SER A 26 -6.07 0.28 1.12
CA SER A 26 -7.14 -0.67 0.83
C SER A 26 -6.62 -2.06 0.44
N PHE A 27 -5.53 -2.13 -0.34
CA PHE A 27 -4.90 -3.40 -0.70
C PHE A 27 -4.31 -4.06 0.53
N LEU A 28 -3.54 -3.31 1.34
CA LEU A 28 -2.96 -3.83 2.59
C LEU A 28 -4.04 -4.31 3.55
N TRP A 29 -5.14 -3.57 3.65
CA TRP A 29 -6.29 -3.99 4.45
C TRP A 29 -6.93 -5.27 3.91
N GLY A 30 -7.08 -5.41 2.60
CA GLY A 30 -7.58 -6.64 1.98
C GLY A 30 -6.68 -7.85 2.20
N VAL A 31 -5.35 -7.65 2.26
CA VAL A 31 -4.40 -8.71 2.64
C VAL A 31 -4.55 -9.05 4.12
N PHE A 32 -4.64 -8.04 4.98
CA PHE A 32 -4.82 -8.23 6.42
C PHE A 32 -6.06 -9.06 6.73
N GLN A 33 -7.21 -8.74 6.13
CA GLN A 33 -8.46 -9.48 6.29
C GLN A 33 -8.42 -10.94 5.81
N ARG A 34 -7.44 -11.31 4.97
CA ARG A 34 -7.26 -12.71 4.54
C ARG A 34 -6.44 -13.52 5.54
N VAL A 35 -5.58 -12.85 6.30
CA VAL A 35 -4.69 -13.46 7.29
C VAL A 35 -5.34 -13.51 8.67
N ASP A 36 -6.00 -12.43 9.09
CA ASP A 36 -6.80 -12.32 10.31
C ASP A 36 -8.12 -13.10 10.15
N LYS A 37 -8.11 -14.37 10.53
CA LYS A 37 -9.21 -15.32 10.32
C LYS A 37 -10.31 -15.12 11.36
N ASP A 38 -9.91 -14.84 12.60
CA ASP A 38 -10.82 -14.64 13.72
C ASP A 38 -11.40 -13.21 13.75
N ARG A 39 -10.88 -12.31 12.91
CA ARG A 39 -11.28 -10.90 12.82
C ARG A 39 -11.06 -10.16 14.13
N SER A 40 -10.06 -10.57 14.90
CA SER A 40 -9.66 -9.90 16.13
C SER A 40 -9.02 -8.54 15.87
N GLY A 41 -8.53 -8.29 14.64
CA GLY A 41 -7.77 -7.11 14.29
C GLY A 41 -6.28 -7.24 14.62
N ILE A 42 -5.81 -8.42 15.01
CA ILE A 42 -4.40 -8.74 15.30
C ILE A 42 -4.06 -10.08 14.66
N ILE A 43 -2.94 -10.16 13.95
CA ILE A 43 -2.46 -11.44 13.40
C ILE A 43 -1.63 -12.17 14.45
N SER A 44 -2.09 -13.36 14.84
CA SER A 44 -1.37 -14.29 15.71
C SER A 44 -0.29 -15.09 14.95
N ASP A 45 0.64 -15.72 15.69
CA ASP A 45 1.65 -16.62 15.10
C ASP A 45 1.03 -17.77 14.30
N THR A 46 -0.10 -18.28 14.78
CA THR A 46 -0.83 -19.40 14.17
C THR A 46 -1.46 -18.97 12.85
N GLU A 47 -2.09 -17.80 12.81
CA GLU A 47 -2.67 -17.26 11.57
C GLU A 47 -1.60 -16.93 10.53
N LEU A 48 -0.47 -16.37 10.96
CA LEU A 48 0.65 -16.11 10.07
C LEU A 48 1.24 -17.42 9.51
N GLN A 49 1.40 -18.44 10.35
CA GLN A 49 1.83 -19.76 9.89
C GLN A 49 0.86 -20.35 8.86
N GLN A 50 -0.45 -20.29 9.09
CA GLN A 50 -1.46 -20.78 8.15
C GLN A 50 -1.43 -20.01 6.82
N ALA A 51 -1.28 -18.69 6.85
CA ALA A 51 -1.19 -17.85 5.66
C ALA A 51 0.05 -18.15 4.80
N LEU A 52 1.17 -18.54 5.43
CA LEU A 52 2.41 -18.91 4.76
C LEU A 52 2.41 -20.39 4.30
N SER A 53 1.64 -21.25 4.96
CA SER A 53 1.62 -22.70 4.71
C SER A 53 0.68 -23.13 3.58
N ASN A 54 0.27 -22.21 2.69
CA ASN A 54 -0.73 -22.45 1.63
C ASN A 54 -2.14 -22.78 2.16
N GLY A 55 -2.67 -21.98 3.09
CA GLY A 55 -4.11 -21.67 3.14
C GLY A 55 -5.09 -22.81 3.44
N GLU A 56 -4.68 -23.88 4.11
CA GLU A 56 -5.63 -24.76 4.79
C GLU A 56 -6.02 -24.13 6.13
N SER A 57 -6.95 -23.16 6.08
CA SER A 57 -7.81 -22.94 7.24
C SER A 57 -8.64 -24.22 7.37
N VAL A 58 -8.11 -25.18 8.12
CA VAL A 58 -8.88 -26.27 8.68
C VAL A 58 -9.84 -25.59 9.65
N ASP A 59 -11.02 -25.25 9.12
CA ASP A 59 -12.19 -24.93 9.92
C ASP A 59 -12.47 -26.16 10.80
N GLU A 60 -11.99 -26.13 12.04
CA GLU A 60 -12.49 -26.96 13.11
C GLU A 60 -13.11 -26.05 14.17
N HIS A 61 -14.45 -25.97 14.11
CA HIS A 61 -15.41 -25.44 15.08
C HIS A 61 -15.70 -23.93 15.10
#